data_AF-A0A6T8GDQ0-F1
#
_entry.id   AF-A0A6T8GDQ0-F1
#
_cell.length_a   1.000
_cell.length_b   1.000
_cell.length_c   1.000
_cell.angle_alpha   90.00
_cell.angle_beta   90.00
_cell.angle_gamma   90.00
#
_symmetry.space_group_name_H-M   'P 1'
#
loop_
_entity.id
_entity.type
_entity.pdbx_description
1 polymer ?
#
loop_
_entity_poly.entity_id
_entity_poly.type
_entity_poly.pdbx_seq_one_letter_code
_entity_poly.pdbx_strand_id
1 'polypeptide(L)'
;SLGKAWLYNGVRGVDSSVTLYFTPEVNAEGDDSLPGALSGIEVDYYGYIEENLIGSYFSEKRTSKDGIYHSAAITFRDSETEDLCSVSSTTMKRNAEEKYLAIIRPNMANEEIPMRDSTVSLIDNWKKGSCIPTMGNHWMKDVNGGKNLTYNAADTVPLVPMYDSYGNFVAIFFFATDRKQNWADTCTYTTEECIEALNFWDIGPGLTEANEGRFYMCNNACGKCDFTGSGSTPGMYTTMHWYFKDYKTITCASSNKGLDPYCESGSYPKDFEWVEE
;
A
#
# COMPACT_ATOMS: atom_id res chain seq x y z
N SER A 1 -18.28 5.31 8.68
CA SER A 1 -17.14 6.19 9.09
C SER A 1 -15.94 5.30 9.31
N LEU A 2 -14.70 5.72 8.98
CA LEU A 2 -13.49 4.91 9.22
C LEU A 2 -12.98 4.97 10.67
N GLY A 3 -13.59 5.80 11.51
CA GLY A 3 -13.17 6.08 12.89
C GLY A 3 -12.88 7.57 13.08
N LYS A 4 -12.15 7.91 14.15
CA LYS A 4 -11.68 9.28 14.43
C LYS A 4 -10.39 9.55 13.65
N ALA A 5 -10.43 10.57 12.80
CA ALA A 5 -9.29 10.96 11.98
C ALA A 5 -8.16 11.60 12.81
N TRP A 6 -6.93 11.25 12.48
CA TRP A 6 -5.70 11.90 12.89
C TRP A 6 -4.91 12.26 11.64
N LEU A 7 -4.43 13.50 11.61
CA LEU A 7 -3.65 14.08 10.53
C LEU A 7 -2.33 14.55 11.11
N TYR A 8 -1.23 14.31 10.40
CA TYR A 8 0.04 14.93 10.72
C TYR A 8 -0.13 16.46 10.66
N ASN A 9 0.28 17.16 11.72
CA ASN A 9 0.06 18.60 11.91
C ASN A 9 -1.41 19.08 11.86
N GLY A 10 -2.38 18.16 11.94
CA GLY A 10 -3.81 18.49 12.00
C GLY A 10 -4.42 19.06 10.72
N VAL A 11 -3.66 19.13 9.62
CA VAL A 11 -4.10 19.72 8.36
C VAL A 11 -3.81 18.74 7.24
N ARG A 12 -4.74 18.63 6.29
CA ARG A 12 -4.53 17.86 5.07
C ARG A 12 -3.81 18.71 4.03
N GLY A 13 -2.82 18.14 3.37
CA GLY A 13 -2.06 18.84 2.35
C GLY A 13 -1.13 17.92 1.57
N VAL A 14 -0.47 18.48 0.56
CA VAL A 14 0.51 17.73 -0.26
C VAL A 14 1.66 17.21 0.60
N ASP A 15 2.03 17.94 1.66
CA ASP A 15 3.07 17.56 2.65
C ASP A 15 2.57 16.61 3.75
N SER A 16 1.26 16.34 3.79
CA SER A 16 0.56 15.57 4.83
C SER A 16 -0.53 14.74 4.15
N SER A 17 -0.09 13.89 3.24
CA SER A 17 -0.95 13.15 2.31
C SER A 17 -1.66 11.94 2.95
N VAL A 18 -1.56 11.75 4.27
CA VAL A 18 -2.10 10.58 4.95
C VAL A 18 -2.99 10.99 6.12
N THR A 19 -4.14 10.33 6.21
CA THR A 19 -5.01 10.34 7.39
C THR A 19 -5.04 8.95 8.01
N LEU A 20 -4.72 8.87 9.30
CA LEU A 20 -4.87 7.65 10.08
C LEU A 20 -6.20 7.72 10.84
N TYR A 21 -6.92 6.61 10.90
CA TYR A 21 -8.18 6.53 11.63
C TYR A 21 -8.03 5.61 12.83
N PHE A 22 -8.59 6.04 13.95
CA PHE A 22 -8.57 5.29 15.20
C PHE A 22 -9.98 5.10 15.73
N THR A 23 -10.24 3.92 16.31
CA THR A 23 -11.43 3.66 17.11
C THR A 23 -11.08 3.69 18.58
N PRO A 24 -12.00 4.11 19.46
CA PRO A 24 -11.81 3.93 20.91
C PRO A 24 -11.59 2.45 21.21
N GLU A 25 -10.66 2.10 22.11
CA GLU A 25 -10.67 0.79 22.75
C GLU A 25 -11.44 0.91 24.06
N VAL A 26 -12.53 0.16 24.18
CA VAL A 26 -13.27 0.06 25.44
C VAL A 26 -13.08 -1.37 25.94
N ASN A 27 -12.44 -1.55 27.09
CA ASN A 27 -12.44 -2.87 27.71
C ASN A 27 -13.86 -3.21 28.21
N ALA A 28 -14.11 -4.48 28.54
CA ALA A 28 -15.40 -4.94 29.07
C ALA A 28 -15.81 -4.23 30.39
N GLU A 29 -14.92 -3.44 30.99
CA GLU A 29 -15.08 -2.73 32.25
C GLU A 29 -15.36 -1.22 32.05
N GLY A 30 -15.41 -0.73 30.81
CA GLY A 30 -15.71 0.68 30.50
C GLY A 30 -14.55 1.64 30.77
N ASP A 31 -13.31 1.16 30.76
CA ASP A 31 -12.12 1.98 30.94
C ASP A 31 -11.71 2.68 29.63
N ASP A 32 -12.00 3.97 29.55
CA ASP A 32 -11.65 4.86 28.42
C ASP A 32 -10.16 5.28 28.43
N SER A 33 -9.32 4.74 29.34
CA SER A 33 -7.89 5.07 29.41
C SER A 33 -7.03 4.33 28.39
N LEU A 34 -7.60 3.36 27.67
CA LEU A 34 -6.87 2.62 26.64
C LEU A 34 -6.65 3.47 25.38
N PRO A 35 -5.43 3.45 24.80
CA PRO A 35 -5.17 4.11 23.54
C PRO A 35 -6.04 3.47 22.44
N GLY A 36 -6.63 4.30 21.57
CA GLY A 36 -7.45 3.83 20.46
C GLY A 36 -6.68 2.93 19.49
N ALA A 37 -7.38 1.99 18.86
CA ALA A 37 -6.81 1.07 17.88
C ALA A 37 -6.86 1.67 16.47
N LEU A 38 -5.81 1.46 15.68
CA LEU A 38 -5.81 1.83 14.26
C LEU A 38 -6.91 1.04 13.53
N SER A 39 -7.78 1.74 12.81
CA SER A 39 -8.92 1.17 12.09
C SER A 39 -8.89 1.43 10.60
N GLY A 40 -8.12 2.39 10.14
CA GLY A 40 -7.93 2.61 8.70
C GLY A 40 -6.81 3.59 8.39
N ILE A 41 -6.43 3.59 7.11
CA ILE A 41 -5.45 4.51 6.52
C ILE A 41 -6.10 5.06 5.24
N GLU A 42 -6.16 6.38 5.09
CA GLU A 42 -6.54 7.04 3.83
C GLU A 42 -5.34 7.82 3.31
N VAL A 43 -4.97 7.57 2.06
CA VAL A 43 -3.87 8.23 1.34
C VAL A 43 -4.46 9.16 0.29
N ASP A 44 -3.92 10.36 0.22
CA ASP A 44 -4.32 11.43 -0.70
C ASP A 44 -3.37 11.49 -1.89
N TYR A 45 -3.97 11.40 -3.06
CA TYR A 45 -3.33 11.42 -4.36
C TYR A 45 -3.57 12.79 -4.98
N TYR A 46 -2.53 13.63 -4.93
CA TYR A 46 -2.50 14.91 -5.62
C TYR A 46 -1.98 14.72 -7.06
N GLY A 47 -2.49 15.51 -8.00
CA GLY A 47 -2.13 15.43 -9.41
C GLY A 47 -2.92 14.36 -10.18
N TYR A 48 -2.30 13.81 -11.23
CA TYR A 48 -2.92 12.80 -12.08
C TYR A 48 -3.23 11.50 -11.32
N ILE A 49 -4.35 10.88 -11.66
CA ILE A 49 -4.72 9.51 -11.29
C ILE A 49 -5.50 8.88 -12.45
N GLU A 50 -5.60 7.57 -12.44
CA GLU A 50 -6.27 6.77 -13.45
C GLU A 50 -7.80 6.97 -13.36
N GLU A 51 -8.40 7.64 -14.35
CA GLU A 51 -9.81 8.05 -14.32
C GLU A 51 -10.78 6.87 -14.16
N ASN A 52 -10.45 5.72 -14.74
CA ASN A 52 -11.26 4.49 -14.66
C ASN A 52 -11.27 3.85 -13.26
N LEU A 53 -10.35 4.27 -12.39
CA LEU A 53 -10.28 3.83 -10.99
C LEU A 53 -11.04 4.78 -10.04
N ILE A 54 -11.53 5.92 -10.53
CA ILE A 54 -12.36 6.85 -9.73
C ILE A 54 -13.74 6.25 -9.49
N GLY A 55 -14.22 6.39 -8.25
CA GLY A 55 -15.49 5.84 -7.78
C GLY A 55 -15.39 4.37 -7.35
N SER A 56 -14.39 3.63 -7.84
CA SER A 56 -14.14 2.23 -7.47
C SER A 56 -12.98 2.10 -6.48
N TYR A 57 -11.78 2.60 -6.80
CA TYR A 57 -10.58 2.51 -5.95
C TYR A 57 -10.13 3.87 -5.42
N PHE A 58 -10.37 4.94 -6.18
CA PHE A 58 -10.16 6.31 -5.74
C PHE A 58 -11.48 7.01 -5.43
N SER A 59 -11.48 7.87 -4.43
CA SER A 59 -12.64 8.69 -4.12
C SER A 59 -13.02 9.58 -5.29
N GLU A 60 -14.27 10.06 -5.28
CA GLU A 60 -14.61 11.25 -6.05
C GLU A 60 -13.69 12.43 -5.70
N LYS A 61 -13.65 13.40 -6.60
CA LYS A 61 -12.83 14.61 -6.50
C LYS A 61 -13.07 15.34 -5.17
N ARG A 62 -11.98 15.66 -4.46
CA ARG A 62 -11.98 16.47 -3.23
C ARG A 62 -11.04 17.68 -3.39
N THR A 63 -11.12 18.61 -2.45
CA THR A 63 -10.31 19.84 -2.45
C THR A 63 -9.70 20.08 -1.08
N SER A 64 -8.41 20.38 -1.04
CA SER A 64 -7.67 20.86 0.14
C SER A 64 -7.10 22.25 -0.13
N LYS A 65 -6.30 22.78 0.82
CA LYS A 65 -5.57 24.04 0.65
C LYS A 65 -4.57 24.00 -0.52
N ASP A 66 -4.09 22.81 -0.88
CA ASP A 66 -3.04 22.61 -1.89
C ASP A 66 -3.62 22.19 -3.25
N GLY A 67 -4.95 22.14 -3.36
CA GLY A 67 -5.65 21.91 -4.62
C GLY A 67 -6.53 20.66 -4.60
N ILE A 68 -6.72 20.10 -5.79
CA ILE A 68 -7.58 18.94 -6.01
C ILE A 68 -6.82 17.67 -5.69
N TYR A 69 -7.51 16.74 -5.05
CA TYR A 69 -6.98 15.41 -4.77
C TYR A 69 -8.08 14.35 -4.80
N HIS A 70 -7.65 13.10 -4.91
CA HIS A 70 -8.48 11.91 -4.70
C HIS A 70 -7.88 11.09 -3.57
N SER A 71 -8.63 10.18 -2.97
CA SER A 71 -8.09 9.33 -1.91
C SER A 71 -8.35 7.85 -2.12
N ALA A 72 -7.38 7.02 -1.77
CA ALA A 72 -7.55 5.58 -1.58
C ALA A 72 -7.51 5.29 -0.08
N ALA A 73 -8.43 4.47 0.42
CA ALA A 73 -8.48 4.14 1.83
C ALA A 73 -8.53 2.64 2.04
N ILE A 74 -7.93 2.18 3.12
CA ILE A 74 -8.09 0.81 3.61
C ILE A 74 -8.71 0.84 5.00
N THR A 75 -9.45 -0.21 5.32
CA THR A 75 -10.00 -0.40 6.66
C THR A 75 -9.58 -1.76 7.19
N PHE A 76 -9.26 -1.81 8.47
CA PHE A 76 -8.92 -3.03 9.19
C PHE A 76 -10.16 -3.64 9.89
N ARG A 77 -11.32 -3.00 9.70
CA ARG A 77 -12.62 -3.38 10.27
C ARG A 77 -13.75 -3.03 9.31
N ASP A 78 -14.79 -3.84 9.28
CA ASP A 78 -15.93 -3.57 8.41
C ASP A 78 -16.84 -2.49 9.01
N SER A 79 -16.75 -1.28 8.46
CA SER A 79 -17.56 -0.13 8.93
C SER A 79 -19.03 -0.18 8.48
N GLU A 80 -19.43 -1.12 7.63
CA GLU A 80 -20.84 -1.35 7.27
C GLU A 80 -21.56 -2.15 8.35
N THR A 81 -20.85 -3.08 8.98
CA THR A 81 -21.41 -3.96 10.01
C THR A 81 -21.01 -3.57 11.44
N GLU A 82 -19.96 -2.77 11.60
CA GLU A 82 -19.46 -2.29 12.90
C GLU A 82 -19.61 -0.77 13.07
N ASP A 83 -20.12 -0.34 14.24
CA ASP A 83 -20.06 1.06 14.64
C ASP A 83 -18.67 1.39 15.22
N LEU A 84 -17.76 1.78 14.32
CA LEU A 84 -16.37 2.10 14.63
C LEU A 84 -16.21 3.31 15.58
N CYS A 85 -17.22 4.16 15.72
CA CYS A 85 -17.15 5.34 16.58
C CYS A 85 -17.81 5.15 17.95
N SER A 86 -18.48 4.01 18.18
CA SER A 86 -19.26 3.79 19.39
C SER A 86 -18.48 3.04 20.46
N VAL A 87 -18.39 3.68 21.63
CA VAL A 87 -17.89 3.09 22.88
C VAL A 87 -18.86 2.08 23.51
N SER A 88 -20.12 2.05 23.06
CA SER A 88 -21.15 1.14 23.61
C SER A 88 -21.31 -0.15 22.79
N SER A 89 -20.62 -0.27 21.66
CA SER A 89 -20.71 -1.46 20.82
C SER A 89 -19.97 -2.63 21.50
N THR A 90 -20.72 -3.59 22.02
CA THR A 90 -20.19 -4.90 22.47
C THR A 90 -19.56 -5.71 21.33
N THR A 91 -19.63 -5.19 20.10
CA THR A 91 -19.02 -5.66 18.87
C THR A 91 -17.52 -5.36 18.78
N MET A 92 -16.92 -4.69 19.77
CA MET A 92 -15.46 -4.59 19.92
C MET A 92 -14.83 -5.96 20.28
N LYS A 93 -15.08 -7.00 19.49
CA LYS A 93 -14.44 -8.30 19.66
C LYS A 93 -12.95 -8.14 19.37
N ARG A 94 -12.16 -8.18 20.43
CA ARG A 94 -10.73 -8.48 20.35
C ARG A 94 -10.55 -9.75 19.52
N ASN A 95 -9.74 -9.62 18.47
CA ASN A 95 -9.16 -10.75 17.74
C ASN A 95 -10.21 -11.69 17.11
N ALA A 96 -10.84 -11.26 16.01
CA ALA A 96 -11.11 -12.26 14.98
C ALA A 96 -9.74 -12.70 14.44
N GLU A 97 -9.42 -13.98 14.55
CA GLU A 97 -8.26 -14.57 13.85
C GLU A 97 -8.37 -14.39 12.32
N GLU A 98 -9.55 -13.99 11.86
CA GLU A 98 -9.91 -13.49 10.54
C GLU A 98 -9.70 -11.96 10.49
N LYS A 99 -8.46 -11.47 10.51
CA LYS A 99 -8.24 -10.02 10.35
C LYS A 99 -8.39 -9.66 8.86
N TYR A 100 -9.60 -9.28 8.48
CA TYR A 100 -9.83 -8.74 7.14
C TYR A 100 -9.10 -7.41 7.00
N LEU A 101 -8.33 -7.25 5.92
CA LEU A 101 -8.04 -5.92 5.40
C LEU A 101 -8.99 -5.72 4.25
N ALA A 102 -10.08 -4.99 4.49
CA ALA A 102 -10.95 -4.56 3.41
C ALA A 102 -10.25 -3.36 2.74
N ILE A 103 -9.82 -3.58 1.52
CA ILE A 103 -9.48 -2.49 0.63
C ILE A 103 -10.80 -1.74 0.41
N ILE A 104 -10.77 -0.43 0.67
CA ILE A 104 -11.63 0.56 0.04
C ILE A 104 -13.13 0.56 0.44
N ARG A 105 -13.40 1.50 1.37
CA ARG A 105 -14.63 2.18 1.89
C ARG A 105 -16.01 1.52 1.67
N PRO A 106 -16.98 1.81 2.57
CA PRO A 106 -18.39 1.64 2.23
C PRO A 106 -18.73 2.45 0.96
N ASN A 107 -19.33 1.78 -0.03
CA ASN A 107 -19.65 2.26 -1.40
C ASN A 107 -18.48 2.36 -2.40
N MET A 108 -17.37 1.66 -2.17
CA MET A 108 -16.30 1.51 -3.16
C MET A 108 -15.94 0.02 -3.35
N ALA A 109 -14.82 -0.29 -4.00
CA ALA A 109 -14.35 -1.66 -4.20
C ALA A 109 -14.05 -2.35 -2.86
N ASN A 110 -15.05 -2.97 -2.24
CA ASN A 110 -14.96 -3.72 -0.98
C ASN A 110 -14.24 -5.07 -1.20
N GLU A 111 -12.91 -5.04 -1.26
CA GLU A 111 -12.07 -6.21 -1.54
C GLU A 111 -11.40 -6.72 -0.27
N GLU A 112 -11.60 -8.00 0.05
CA GLU A 112 -10.98 -8.63 1.21
C GLU A 112 -9.54 -9.11 0.90
N ILE A 113 -8.56 -8.54 1.61
CA ILE A 113 -7.19 -9.05 1.68
C ILE A 113 -7.09 -9.99 2.89
N PRO A 114 -6.76 -11.28 2.67
CA PRO A 114 -6.57 -12.23 3.76
C PRO A 114 -5.29 -11.99 4.57
N MET A 115 -5.23 -12.47 5.82
CA MET A 115 -4.00 -12.42 6.62
C MET A 115 -2.94 -13.46 6.23
N ARG A 116 -3.34 -14.43 5.42
CA ARG A 116 -2.52 -15.57 5.03
C ARG A 116 -2.43 -15.65 3.53
N ASP A 117 -1.22 -15.75 3.01
CA ASP A 117 -0.98 -15.87 1.58
C ASP A 117 -1.43 -17.22 0.99
N SER A 118 -1.61 -18.22 1.85
CA SER A 118 -2.15 -19.53 1.51
C SER A 118 -3.67 -19.55 1.31
N THR A 119 -4.36 -18.41 1.48
CA THR A 119 -5.81 -18.33 1.37
C THR A 119 -6.25 -18.44 -0.10
N VAL A 120 -7.24 -19.29 -0.38
CA VAL A 120 -7.72 -19.56 -1.74
C VAL A 120 -8.18 -18.29 -2.47
N SER A 121 -8.91 -17.39 -1.79
CA SER A 121 -9.37 -16.13 -2.38
C SER A 121 -8.22 -15.24 -2.85
N LEU A 122 -7.07 -15.26 -2.15
CA LEU A 122 -5.87 -14.55 -2.59
C LEU A 122 -5.25 -15.25 -3.81
N ILE A 123 -5.02 -16.57 -3.72
CA ILE A 123 -4.38 -17.37 -4.77
C ILE A 123 -5.15 -17.31 -6.10
N ASP A 124 -6.49 -17.28 -6.04
CA ASP A 124 -7.33 -17.30 -7.23
C ASP A 124 -7.42 -15.94 -7.91
N ASN A 125 -7.36 -14.84 -7.15
CA ASN A 125 -7.64 -13.49 -7.65
C ASN A 125 -6.43 -12.57 -7.72
N TRP A 126 -5.35 -12.90 -7.02
CA TRP A 126 -4.13 -12.09 -6.94
C TRP A 126 -2.94 -12.87 -7.49
N LYS A 127 -2.02 -12.14 -8.10
CA LYS A 127 -0.77 -12.66 -8.63
C LYS A 127 0.32 -12.49 -7.57
N LYS A 128 0.86 -13.61 -7.07
CA LYS A 128 2.09 -13.60 -6.27
C LYS A 128 3.25 -13.07 -7.12
N GLY A 129 3.87 -12.01 -6.64
CA GLY A 129 5.06 -11.37 -7.16
C GLY A 129 6.31 -11.75 -6.37
N SER A 130 7.31 -10.89 -6.44
CA SER A 130 8.61 -11.16 -5.82
C SER A 130 8.57 -10.92 -4.31
N CYS A 131 9.44 -11.63 -3.60
CA CYS A 131 9.79 -11.36 -2.22
C CYS A 131 11.00 -10.43 -2.17
N ILE A 132 10.84 -9.23 -1.63
CA ILE A 132 11.97 -8.32 -1.40
C ILE A 132 12.33 -8.36 0.09
N PRO A 133 13.60 -8.61 0.47
CA PRO A 133 14.03 -8.59 1.87
C PRO A 133 13.64 -7.28 2.53
N THR A 134 13.15 -7.36 3.76
CA THR A 134 12.56 -6.26 4.52
C THR A 134 11.16 -5.78 4.08
N MET A 135 10.63 -6.26 2.95
CA MET A 135 9.29 -5.93 2.43
C MET A 135 8.35 -7.14 2.48
N GLY A 136 8.82 -8.28 1.99
CA GLY A 136 8.05 -9.52 1.85
C GLY A 136 7.61 -9.78 0.40
N ASN A 137 6.74 -10.77 0.22
CA ASN A 137 6.13 -11.16 -1.05
C ASN A 137 5.04 -10.17 -1.42
N HIS A 138 5.20 -9.51 -2.56
CA HIS A 138 4.20 -8.59 -3.12
C HIS A 138 3.10 -9.36 -3.83
N TRP A 139 1.84 -8.95 -3.66
CA TRP A 139 0.71 -9.53 -4.38
C TRP A 139 -0.04 -8.44 -5.13
N MET A 140 -0.12 -8.60 -6.45
CA MET A 140 -0.71 -7.62 -7.34
C MET A 140 -1.99 -8.16 -7.97
N LYS A 141 -2.90 -7.27 -8.33
CA LYS A 141 -4.18 -7.60 -8.96
C LYS A 141 -4.55 -6.52 -9.96
N ASP A 142 -5.13 -6.96 -11.07
CA ASP A 142 -5.85 -6.07 -11.97
C ASP A 142 -7.33 -6.04 -11.60
N VAL A 143 -7.95 -4.87 -11.73
CA VAL A 143 -9.36 -4.60 -11.46
C VAL A 143 -10.27 -5.55 -12.23
N ASN A 144 -10.03 -5.71 -13.54
CA ASN A 144 -10.85 -6.56 -14.40
C ASN A 144 -10.18 -7.92 -14.73
N GLY A 145 -8.85 -8.00 -14.63
CA GLY A 145 -8.06 -9.19 -14.98
C GLY A 145 -7.78 -10.15 -13.82
N GLY A 146 -8.00 -9.71 -12.57
CA GLY A 146 -7.63 -10.47 -11.39
C GLY A 146 -6.12 -10.75 -11.36
N LYS A 147 -5.73 -12.02 -11.25
CA LYS A 147 -4.33 -12.44 -11.26
C LYS A 147 -3.64 -12.38 -12.63
N ASN A 148 -4.40 -12.13 -13.70
CA ASN A 148 -3.87 -12.00 -15.05
C ASN A 148 -3.52 -10.54 -15.31
N LEU A 149 -2.37 -10.11 -14.78
CA LEU A 149 -1.92 -8.72 -14.86
C LEU A 149 -1.68 -8.31 -16.32
N THR A 150 -2.29 -7.20 -16.73
CA THR A 150 -1.99 -6.47 -17.96
C THR A 150 -0.72 -5.64 -17.79
N TYR A 151 -0.34 -5.36 -16.54
CA TYR A 151 0.73 -4.45 -16.16
C TYR A 151 0.49 -3.02 -16.66
N ASN A 152 -0.78 -2.63 -16.86
CA ASN A 152 -1.14 -1.26 -17.14
C ASN A 152 -1.59 -0.58 -15.84
N ALA A 153 -1.08 0.63 -15.57
CA ALA A 153 -1.44 1.40 -14.39
C ALA A 153 -2.96 1.60 -14.26
N ALA A 154 -3.64 1.87 -15.38
CA ALA A 154 -5.08 2.05 -15.43
C ALA A 154 -5.85 0.80 -14.96
N ASP A 155 -5.31 -0.39 -15.15
CA ASP A 155 -5.99 -1.63 -14.79
C ASP A 155 -5.56 -2.18 -13.42
N THR A 156 -4.53 -1.63 -12.80
CA THR A 156 -3.92 -2.21 -11.60
C THR A 156 -4.56 -1.65 -10.33
N VAL A 157 -4.92 -2.51 -9.38
CA VAL A 157 -5.41 -2.09 -8.05
C VAL A 157 -4.32 -1.29 -7.34
N PRO A 158 -4.57 -0.04 -6.86
CA PRO A 158 -3.53 0.87 -6.33
C PRO A 158 -3.05 0.50 -4.90
N LEU A 159 -3.12 -0.78 -4.54
CA LEU A 159 -2.71 -1.34 -3.27
C LEU A 159 -2.13 -2.73 -3.46
N VAL A 160 -0.98 -2.99 -2.83
CA VAL A 160 -0.27 -4.26 -2.88
C VAL A 160 -0.08 -4.79 -1.46
N PRO A 161 -0.76 -5.87 -1.06
CA PRO A 161 -0.45 -6.55 0.19
C PRO A 161 0.89 -7.29 0.12
N MET A 162 1.56 -7.31 1.28
CA MET A 162 2.84 -7.96 1.47
C MET A 162 2.80 -9.02 2.56
N TYR A 163 3.46 -10.15 2.31
CA TYR A 163 3.51 -11.29 3.24
C TYR A 163 4.94 -11.74 3.47
N ASP A 164 5.28 -12.11 4.71
CA ASP A 164 6.59 -12.68 5.03
C ASP A 164 6.80 -14.08 4.40
N SER A 165 8.01 -14.64 4.51
CA SER A 165 8.33 -15.99 4.02
C SER A 165 7.51 -17.11 4.66
N TYR A 166 6.79 -16.84 5.75
CA TYR A 166 5.89 -17.80 6.40
C TYR A 166 4.42 -17.57 6.03
N GLY A 167 4.17 -16.67 5.06
CA GLY A 167 2.85 -16.38 4.55
C GLY A 167 2.00 -15.52 5.48
N ASN A 168 2.57 -14.85 6.48
CA ASN A 168 1.81 -13.90 7.30
C ASN A 168 1.80 -12.53 6.65
N PHE A 169 0.65 -11.87 6.68
CA PHE A 169 0.55 -10.45 6.31
C PHE A 169 1.45 -9.58 7.20
N VAL A 170 2.24 -8.70 6.59
CA VAL A 170 3.23 -7.87 7.28
C VAL A 170 3.15 -6.40 6.94
N ALA A 171 2.71 -6.06 5.74
CA ALA A 171 2.71 -4.69 5.26
C ALA A 171 1.75 -4.55 4.07
N ILE A 172 1.51 -3.31 3.67
CA ILE A 172 0.93 -2.92 2.38
C ILE A 172 1.82 -1.85 1.78
N PHE A 173 1.77 -1.70 0.46
CA PHE A 173 2.11 -0.43 -0.15
C PHE A 173 0.98 0.07 -1.02
N PHE A 174 0.82 1.38 -1.02
CA PHE A 174 0.08 2.10 -2.04
C PHE A 174 1.04 2.41 -3.17
N PHE A 175 0.60 2.34 -4.41
CA PHE A 175 1.36 2.92 -5.51
C PHE A 175 0.52 3.92 -6.29
N ALA A 176 1.21 4.82 -6.94
CA ALA A 176 0.66 5.87 -7.78
C ALA A 176 1.53 6.05 -9.01
N THR A 177 0.93 6.55 -10.07
CA THR A 177 1.65 7.08 -11.22
C THR A 177 2.14 8.49 -10.96
N ASP A 178 3.16 8.92 -11.69
CA ASP A 178 3.89 10.17 -11.47
C ASP A 178 4.59 10.26 -10.11
N ARG A 179 5.38 11.33 -9.96
CA ARG A 179 6.03 11.68 -8.70
C ARG A 179 5.01 12.25 -7.71
N LYS A 180 4.65 11.49 -6.67
CA LYS A 180 3.84 11.99 -5.54
C LYS A 180 4.68 12.53 -4.38
N GLN A 181 5.96 12.16 -4.31
CA GLN A 181 6.88 12.61 -3.28
C GLN A 181 7.23 14.09 -3.45
N ASN A 182 6.90 14.92 -2.45
CA ASN A 182 7.17 16.37 -2.45
C ASN A 182 8.55 16.70 -1.86
N TRP A 183 9.60 16.26 -2.53
CA TRP A 183 10.99 16.41 -2.07
C TRP A 183 11.75 17.35 -3.00
N ALA A 184 12.55 18.28 -2.47
CA ALA A 184 13.36 19.18 -3.29
C ALA A 184 14.46 18.41 -4.04
N ASP A 185 14.72 18.71 -5.32
CA ASP A 185 15.69 17.96 -6.13
C ASP A 185 17.12 17.96 -5.58
N THR A 186 17.44 18.87 -4.66
CA THR A 186 18.74 18.99 -3.97
C THR A 186 18.90 18.07 -2.76
N CYS A 187 17.82 17.47 -2.28
CA CYS A 187 17.84 16.68 -1.07
C CYS A 187 18.43 15.28 -1.36
N THR A 188 19.44 14.89 -0.60
CA THR A 188 20.01 13.52 -0.60
C THR A 188 19.43 12.75 0.58
N TYR A 189 19.37 11.42 0.50
CA TYR A 189 18.56 10.49 1.34
C TYR A 189 18.76 10.54 2.88
N THR A 190 19.48 11.53 3.42
CA THR A 190 20.09 11.47 4.75
C THR A 190 20.06 12.76 5.57
N THR A 191 19.65 13.90 5.02
CA THR A 191 19.59 15.16 5.79
C THR A 191 18.24 15.32 6.48
N GLU A 192 18.25 15.78 7.74
CA GLU A 192 17.08 16.00 8.60
C GLU A 192 16.00 16.85 7.91
N GLU A 193 16.40 17.97 7.29
CA GLU A 193 15.52 18.86 6.52
C GLU A 193 14.74 18.12 5.41
N CYS A 194 15.35 17.10 4.80
CA CYS A 194 14.73 16.35 3.72
C CYS A 194 13.82 15.24 4.25
N ILE A 195 14.15 14.67 5.41
CA ILE A 195 13.30 13.72 6.13
C ILE A 195 12.04 14.44 6.65
N GLU A 196 12.16 15.66 7.16
CA GLU A 196 11.04 16.47 7.64
C GLU A 196 10.09 16.90 6.51
N ALA A 197 10.57 16.99 5.27
CA ALA A 197 9.77 17.28 4.09
C ALA A 197 9.07 16.04 3.50
N LEU A 198 9.23 14.86 4.09
CA LEU A 198 8.59 13.63 3.58
C LEU A 198 7.08 13.67 3.80
N ASN A 199 6.32 13.52 2.72
CA ASN A 199 4.87 13.41 2.73
C ASN A 199 4.39 11.96 2.77
N PHE A 200 5.15 11.09 3.44
CA PHE A 200 4.99 9.63 3.59
C PHE A 200 5.21 8.77 2.33
N TRP A 201 5.28 9.35 1.13
CA TRP A 201 5.73 8.61 -0.04
C TRP A 201 7.20 8.21 0.12
N ASP A 202 7.62 7.13 -0.53
CA ASP A 202 8.98 6.63 -0.39
C ASP A 202 10.01 7.58 -1.02
N ILE A 203 11.21 7.56 -0.45
CA ILE A 203 12.32 8.39 -0.90
C ILE A 203 12.81 7.90 -2.27
N GLY A 204 12.83 8.82 -3.25
CA GLY A 204 13.44 8.59 -4.56
C GLY A 204 12.62 9.21 -5.70
N PRO A 205 13.10 9.08 -6.95
CA PRO A 205 12.32 9.49 -8.11
C PRO A 205 11.09 8.58 -8.34
N GLY A 206 11.02 7.44 -7.66
CA GLY A 206 10.06 6.37 -7.86
C GLY A 206 10.69 5.12 -8.50
N LEU A 207 9.84 4.17 -8.88
CA LEU A 207 10.15 2.99 -9.68
C LEU A 207 9.90 3.28 -11.16
N THR A 208 10.87 3.02 -12.02
CA THR A 208 10.75 3.24 -13.46
C THR A 208 9.84 2.21 -14.14
N GLU A 209 9.13 2.62 -15.19
CA GLU A 209 8.49 1.71 -16.16
C GLU A 209 9.51 0.88 -16.92
N ALA A 210 10.63 1.51 -17.29
CA ALA A 210 11.73 0.81 -17.92
C ALA A 210 12.29 -0.24 -16.96
N ASN A 211 12.30 -1.50 -17.39
CA ASN A 211 12.86 -2.63 -16.64
C ASN A 211 14.39 -2.60 -16.64
N GLU A 212 14.97 -1.47 -16.26
CA GLU A 212 16.40 -1.18 -16.31
C GLU A 212 16.86 -0.66 -14.93
N GLY A 213 18.07 -1.05 -14.51
CA GLY A 213 18.65 -0.63 -13.25
C GLY A 213 18.03 -1.30 -12.02
N ARG A 214 18.17 -0.69 -10.84
CA ARG A 214 17.72 -1.28 -9.56
C ARG A 214 16.29 -0.91 -9.16
N PHE A 215 15.78 0.21 -9.64
CA PHE A 215 14.53 0.81 -9.16
C PHE A 215 13.49 0.83 -10.28
N TYR A 216 12.99 -0.34 -10.67
CA TYR A 216 11.93 -0.47 -11.68
C TYR A 216 10.73 -1.23 -11.13
N MET A 217 9.52 -0.93 -11.64
CA MET A 217 8.27 -1.41 -11.05
C MET A 217 8.13 -2.94 -11.09
N CYS A 218 8.61 -3.56 -12.18
CA CYS A 218 8.58 -5.00 -12.33
C CYS A 218 9.43 -5.78 -11.33
N ASN A 219 10.29 -5.13 -10.54
CA ASN A 219 10.96 -5.79 -9.42
C ASN A 219 9.99 -6.34 -8.38
N ASN A 220 8.76 -5.83 -8.31
CA ASN A 220 7.70 -6.32 -7.43
C ASN A 220 6.96 -7.54 -8.00
N ALA A 221 7.17 -7.89 -9.27
CA ALA A 221 6.46 -8.98 -9.96
C ALA A 221 7.38 -10.16 -10.25
N CYS A 222 6.79 -11.34 -10.47
CA CYS A 222 7.51 -12.52 -10.94
C CYS A 222 7.13 -12.88 -12.38
N GLY A 223 8.12 -13.32 -13.14
CA GLY A 223 8.02 -13.65 -14.56
C GLY A 223 8.07 -12.42 -15.47
N LYS A 224 7.63 -12.59 -16.71
CA LYS A 224 7.60 -11.49 -17.68
C LYS A 224 6.62 -10.40 -17.19
N CYS A 225 7.13 -9.19 -17.14
CA CYS A 225 6.41 -7.99 -16.71
C CYS A 225 6.88 -6.83 -17.58
N ASP A 226 5.94 -6.00 -18.04
CA ASP A 226 6.20 -4.81 -18.85
C ASP A 226 5.22 -3.72 -18.35
N PHE A 227 5.54 -3.08 -17.21
CA PHE A 227 4.66 -2.07 -16.63
C PHE A 227 4.57 -0.82 -17.52
N THR A 228 3.35 -0.33 -17.75
CA THR A 228 3.05 0.81 -18.62
C THR A 228 1.92 1.67 -18.06
N GLY A 229 1.75 2.87 -18.62
CA GLY A 229 0.59 3.72 -18.35
C GLY A 229 0.79 4.70 -17.19
N SER A 230 2.01 4.92 -16.73
CA SER A 230 2.34 5.92 -15.71
C SER A 230 2.10 7.37 -16.14
N GLY A 231 1.92 7.63 -17.43
CA GLY A 231 1.61 8.97 -17.94
C GLY A 231 2.77 9.98 -17.89
N SER A 232 3.88 9.65 -17.21
CA SER A 232 5.08 10.48 -17.08
C SER A 232 6.14 10.13 -18.14
N THR A 233 7.12 11.03 -18.31
CA THR A 233 8.33 10.78 -19.09
C THR A 233 9.57 11.21 -18.28
N PRO A 234 10.51 10.30 -17.98
CA PRO A 234 10.47 8.85 -18.19
C PRO A 234 9.42 8.22 -17.26
N GLY A 235 8.62 7.24 -17.70
CA GLY A 235 7.49 6.75 -16.91
C GLY A 235 7.86 6.30 -15.49
N MET A 236 7.19 6.86 -14.48
CA MET A 236 7.50 6.65 -13.06
C MET A 236 6.27 6.22 -12.25
N TYR A 237 6.50 5.32 -11.31
CA TYR A 237 5.58 4.97 -10.24
C TYR A 237 6.17 5.39 -8.90
N THR A 238 5.36 5.96 -8.02
CA THR A 238 5.77 6.20 -6.62
C THR A 238 5.01 5.28 -5.69
N THR A 239 5.66 4.87 -4.61
CA THR A 239 5.13 3.93 -3.63
C THR A 239 5.10 4.55 -2.25
N MET A 240 4.21 4.07 -1.39
CA MET A 240 4.12 4.45 0.02
C MET A 240 3.93 3.16 0.84
N HIS A 241 4.96 2.75 1.58
CA HIS A 241 4.91 1.53 2.38
C HIS A 241 4.39 1.78 3.80
N TRP A 242 3.48 0.91 4.25
CA TRP A 242 3.00 0.84 5.63
C TRP A 242 3.28 -0.53 6.21
N TYR A 243 4.20 -0.57 7.18
CA TYR A 243 4.62 -1.79 7.86
C TYR A 243 3.86 -1.99 9.18
N PHE A 244 3.31 -3.18 9.38
CA PHE A 244 2.62 -3.58 10.61
C PHE A 244 3.47 -4.49 11.51
N LYS A 245 4.65 -4.87 11.01
CA LYS A 245 5.73 -5.52 11.76
C LYS A 245 7.02 -4.72 11.56
N ASP A 246 8.02 -4.93 12.41
CA ASP A 246 9.34 -4.37 12.18
C ASP A 246 9.89 -4.88 10.84
N TYR A 247 10.09 -3.97 9.88
CA TYR A 247 10.54 -4.30 8.53
C TYR A 247 11.85 -5.10 8.52
N LYS A 248 12.73 -4.90 9.51
CA LYS A 248 14.00 -5.64 9.64
C LYS A 248 13.82 -7.12 9.93
N THR A 249 12.64 -7.52 10.41
CA THR A 249 12.31 -8.91 10.72
C THR A 249 11.67 -9.64 9.55
N ILE A 250 11.35 -8.94 8.46
CA ILE A 250 10.69 -9.52 7.29
C ILE A 250 11.75 -10.18 6.40
N THR A 251 11.69 -11.50 6.31
CA THR A 251 12.64 -12.33 5.57
C THR A 251 12.02 -12.95 4.33
N CYS A 252 12.88 -13.28 3.36
CA CYS A 252 12.58 -14.08 2.19
C CYS A 252 13.32 -15.42 2.27
N ALA A 253 12.67 -16.52 1.86
CA ALA A 253 13.13 -17.90 2.12
C ALA A 253 14.51 -18.28 1.54
N SER A 254 15.06 -17.44 0.65
CA SER A 254 16.26 -17.74 -0.16
C SER A 254 17.10 -16.49 -0.45
N SER A 255 16.83 -15.34 0.19
CA SER A 255 17.61 -14.15 -0.10
C SER A 255 19.05 -14.37 0.34
N ASN A 256 19.97 -14.37 -0.62
CA ASN A 256 21.40 -14.21 -0.40
C ASN A 256 21.66 -12.80 0.17
N LYS A 257 21.24 -12.55 1.41
CA LYS A 257 21.58 -11.39 2.28
C LYS A 257 21.56 -9.95 1.67
N GLY A 258 21.00 -9.73 0.49
CA GLY A 258 20.83 -8.43 -0.16
C GLY A 258 19.39 -7.89 -0.08
N LEU A 259 19.11 -6.77 -0.74
CA LEU A 259 17.75 -6.22 -0.94
C LEU A 259 17.13 -6.74 -2.26
N ASP A 260 17.63 -7.85 -2.76
CA ASP A 260 17.31 -8.28 -4.12
C ASP A 260 16.01 -9.07 -4.14
N PRO A 261 15.15 -8.84 -5.16
CA PRO A 261 13.89 -9.53 -5.29
C PRO A 261 14.10 -11.03 -5.50
N TYR A 262 13.24 -11.83 -4.89
CA TYR A 262 13.23 -13.29 -5.04
C TYR A 262 11.89 -13.79 -5.58
N CYS A 263 11.94 -14.61 -6.63
CA CYS A 263 10.78 -15.31 -7.16
C CYS A 263 10.87 -16.80 -6.89
N GLU A 264 9.89 -17.34 -6.16
CA GLU A 264 9.81 -18.77 -5.83
C GLU A 264 9.70 -19.66 -7.09
N SER A 265 9.10 -19.13 -8.16
CA SER A 265 9.07 -19.78 -9.47
C SER A 265 10.41 -19.79 -10.21
N GLY A 266 11.41 -19.07 -9.72
CA GLY A 266 12.68 -18.81 -10.42
C GLY A 266 12.54 -17.93 -11.66
N SER A 267 11.35 -17.38 -11.93
CA SER A 267 11.08 -16.55 -13.11
C SER A 267 11.14 -15.08 -12.76
N TYR A 268 12.03 -14.33 -13.39
CA TYR A 268 12.19 -12.88 -13.22
C TYR A 268 11.79 -12.15 -14.50
N PRO A 269 11.52 -10.83 -14.43
CA PRO A 269 11.50 -9.99 -15.61
C PRO A 269 12.80 -10.16 -16.39
N LYS A 270 12.69 -10.15 -17.72
CA LYS A 270 13.73 -10.48 -18.71
C LYS A 270 15.14 -9.97 -18.33
N ASP A 271 16.17 -10.79 -18.60
CA ASP A 271 17.60 -10.42 -18.56
C ASP A 271 18.11 -9.79 -17.24
N PHE A 272 17.54 -10.15 -16.09
CA PHE A 272 18.18 -9.88 -14.79
C PHE A 272 19.43 -10.78 -14.65
N GLU A 273 20.53 -10.39 -15.30
CA GLU A 273 21.85 -10.91 -14.98
C GLU A 273 22.29 -10.27 -13.67
N TRP A 274 22.46 -11.11 -12.65
CA TRP A 274 23.18 -10.74 -11.44
C TRP A 274 24.59 -10.31 -11.84
N VAL A 275 24.83 -9.01 -11.93
CA VAL A 275 26.21 -8.50 -11.95
C VAL A 275 26.65 -8.45 -10.49
N GLU A 276 27.34 -9.49 -10.03
CA GLU A 276 28.12 -9.40 -8.80
C GLU A 276 29.16 -8.28 -8.99
N GLU A 277 29.00 -7.15 -8.30
CA GLU A 277 30.09 -6.17 -8.10
C GLU A 277 31.06 -6.66 -7.02
#